data_AF-A0A5Q2RKH0-F1
#
_entry.id   AF-A0A5Q2RKH0-F1
#
_cell.length_a   1.000
_cell.length_b   1.000
_cell.length_c   1.000
_cell.angle_alpha   90.00
_cell.angle_beta   90.00
_cell.angle_gamma   90.00
#
_symmetry.space_group_name_H-M   'P 1'
#
loop_
_entity.id
_entity.type
_entity.pdbx_description
1 polymer ?
#
loop_
_entity_poly.entity_id
_entity_poly.type
_entity_poly.pdbx_seq_one_letter_code
_entity_poly.pdbx_strand_id
1 'polypeptide(L)'
;MVAGRWRGVKDPPWTTPPGRSPLPFRDPVCEGRAVADARWCAMSDHVPAPEPQARAEARRERLRELMDRLERALAEPALADLPVWRTNVALVCDELDGALHDHVEETEGDLFPELERTSPHVVARIARLTAEHPRLRAELDDLREALVTDAPEPETTAERIRERALALLTDLLRHRQSGADLLYEAYWVDLASAD
;
A
#
# COMPACT_ATOMS: atom_id res chain seq x y z
N MET A 1 -32.99 37.94 8.24
CA MET A 1 -32.47 38.38 9.55
C MET A 1 -33.12 37.55 10.65
N VAL A 2 -32.43 36.54 11.17
CA VAL A 2 -32.59 36.05 12.56
C VAL A 2 -31.21 35.57 12.99
N ALA A 3 -30.58 36.32 13.89
CA ALA A 3 -29.28 36.00 14.47
C ALA A 3 -29.49 35.10 15.69
N GLY A 4 -29.13 33.82 15.56
CA GLY A 4 -29.10 32.86 16.67
C GLY A 4 -27.70 32.75 17.27
N ARG A 5 -27.46 33.48 18.35
CA ARG A 5 -26.22 33.46 19.14
C ARG A 5 -26.24 32.24 20.07
N TRP A 6 -25.42 31.23 19.80
CA TRP A 6 -25.13 30.15 20.74
C TRP A 6 -23.75 30.36 21.39
N ARG A 7 -23.77 30.62 22.70
CA ARG A 7 -22.61 30.56 23.59
C ARG A 7 -22.61 29.20 24.29
N GLY A 8 -21.47 28.50 24.24
CA GLY A 8 -21.06 27.55 25.28
C GLY A 8 -21.21 26.07 24.95
N VAL A 9 -20.23 25.48 24.24
CA VAL A 9 -19.72 24.11 24.48
C VAL A 9 -18.20 24.13 24.25
N LYS A 10 -17.52 23.36 25.10
CA LYS A 10 -16.09 23.35 25.43
C LYS A 10 -15.17 22.88 24.29
N ASP A 11 -13.92 23.36 24.34
CA ASP A 11 -12.82 23.05 23.43
C ASP A 11 -12.55 21.53 23.23
N PRO A 12 -12.09 21.10 22.05
CA PRO A 12 -11.74 19.70 21.76
C PRO A 12 -10.43 19.25 22.47
N PRO A 13 -10.27 17.95 22.78
CA PRO A 13 -9.24 17.44 23.69
C PRO A 13 -7.89 17.15 23.00
N TRP A 14 -7.26 18.17 22.43
CA TRP A 14 -5.83 18.12 22.09
C TRP A 14 -5.19 19.50 22.19
N THR A 15 -5.30 20.14 23.34
CA THR A 15 -4.43 21.27 23.67
C THR A 15 -3.05 20.76 24.10
N THR A 16 -2.05 21.21 23.36
CA THR A 16 -0.61 21.05 23.59
C THR A 16 -0.21 21.42 25.03
N PRO A 17 0.64 20.65 25.73
CA PRO A 17 1.13 21.05 27.05
C PRO A 17 2.17 22.18 26.91
N PRO A 18 2.05 23.29 27.67
CA PRO A 18 3.10 24.30 27.72
C PRO A 18 4.16 23.90 28.74
N GLY A 19 5.44 23.95 28.34
CA GLY A 19 6.56 23.89 29.28
C GLY A 19 7.59 22.80 29.01
N ARG A 20 8.39 22.97 27.95
CA ARG A 20 9.81 22.60 28.01
C ARG A 20 10.63 23.78 27.51
N SER A 21 11.45 24.29 28.41
CA SER A 21 12.47 25.30 28.13
C SER A 21 13.45 24.77 27.06
N PRO A 22 13.92 25.60 26.11
CA PRO A 22 14.98 25.18 25.22
C PRO A 22 16.28 25.07 26.01
N LEU A 23 16.84 23.86 26.11
CA LEU A 23 18.23 23.71 26.51
C LEU A 23 19.09 24.29 25.37
N PRO A 24 20.09 25.15 25.64
CA PRO A 24 21.00 25.56 24.60
C PRO A 24 21.79 24.34 24.12
N PHE A 25 21.68 24.05 22.83
CA PHE A 25 22.62 23.20 22.11
C PHE A 25 24.00 23.83 22.29
N ARG A 26 24.78 23.28 23.22
CA ARG A 26 26.19 23.63 23.38
C ARG A 26 26.94 22.89 22.29
N ASP A 27 27.47 23.64 21.34
CA ASP A 27 28.57 23.19 20.49
C ASP A 27 29.70 22.63 21.37
N PRO A 28 30.16 21.39 21.16
CA PRO A 28 31.45 21.00 21.67
C PRO A 28 32.50 21.67 20.78
N VAL A 29 33.11 22.72 21.32
CA VAL A 29 34.39 23.27 20.86
C VAL A 29 35.36 22.10 20.68
N CYS A 30 35.76 21.82 19.44
CA CYS A 30 36.86 20.95 19.11
C CYS A 30 38.17 21.66 19.48
N GLU A 31 38.51 21.67 20.77
CA GLU A 31 39.86 21.98 21.23
C GLU A 31 40.68 20.69 21.27
N GLY A 32 41.77 20.71 20.51
CA GLY A 32 42.60 19.55 20.20
C GLY A 32 43.07 18.78 21.42
N ARG A 33 42.79 17.48 21.41
CA ARG A 33 43.64 16.48 22.03
C ARG A 33 43.56 15.19 21.24
N ALA A 34 44.71 14.78 20.72
CA ALA A 34 44.88 13.53 20.01
C ALA A 34 44.39 12.35 20.86
N VAL A 35 43.42 11.61 20.32
CA VAL A 35 43.17 10.21 20.68
C VAL A 35 43.35 9.40 19.41
N ALA A 36 44.57 8.91 19.26
CA ALA A 36 44.83 7.73 18.47
C ALA A 36 44.08 6.56 19.11
N ASP A 37 42.96 6.16 18.51
CA ASP A 37 42.52 4.77 18.47
C ASP A 37 41.47 4.62 17.37
N ALA A 38 41.97 4.50 16.14
CA ALA A 38 41.19 4.12 14.96
C ALA A 38 40.79 2.64 15.07
N ARG A 39 39.85 2.34 15.96
CA ARG A 39 39.43 0.95 16.23
C ARG A 39 37.93 0.74 16.38
N TRP A 40 37.12 1.64 15.84
CA TRP A 40 35.77 1.29 15.41
C TRP A 40 35.79 1.03 13.91
N CYS A 41 36.13 -0.22 13.59
CA CYS A 41 35.90 -0.82 12.30
C CYS A 41 34.49 -0.51 11.81
N ALA A 42 34.41 -0.17 10.53
CA ALA A 42 33.23 -0.34 9.70
C ALA A 42 32.63 -1.73 9.95
N MET A 43 31.60 -1.80 10.80
CA MET A 43 30.58 -2.82 10.64
C MET A 43 29.75 -2.34 9.47
N SER A 44 30.06 -2.88 8.30
CA SER A 44 29.17 -2.87 7.15
C SER A 44 27.82 -3.39 7.65
N ASP A 45 26.83 -2.51 7.76
CA ASP A 45 25.43 -2.89 7.92
C ASP A 45 24.98 -3.55 6.62
N HIS A 46 25.52 -4.75 6.35
CA HIS A 46 24.89 -5.66 5.41
C HIS A 46 23.67 -6.20 6.15
N VAL A 47 22.57 -5.46 6.07
CA VAL A 47 21.25 -6.01 6.38
C VAL A 47 21.08 -7.18 5.42
N PRO A 48 21.08 -8.45 5.90
CA PRO A 48 20.86 -9.58 5.02
C PRO A 48 19.52 -9.37 4.32
N ALA A 49 19.45 -9.72 3.04
CA ALA A 49 18.19 -9.65 2.32
C ALA A 49 17.13 -10.43 3.12
N PRO A 50 15.96 -9.83 3.41
CA PRO A 50 14.93 -10.50 4.21
C PRO A 50 14.57 -11.84 3.58
N GLU A 51 14.29 -12.86 4.39
CA GLU A 51 13.89 -14.19 3.92
C GLU A 51 12.71 -14.10 2.91
N PRO A 52 12.57 -15.04 1.95
CA PRO A 52 11.55 -15.00 0.91
C PRO A 52 10.12 -14.72 1.43
N GLN A 53 9.76 -15.32 2.56
CA GLN A 53 8.46 -15.13 3.21
C GLN A 53 8.27 -13.69 3.71
N ALA A 54 9.30 -13.09 4.34
CA ALA A 54 9.27 -11.72 4.82
C ALA A 54 9.18 -10.70 3.66
N ARG A 55 9.81 -11.00 2.51
CA ARG A 55 9.62 -10.21 1.28
C ARG A 55 8.17 -10.30 0.80
N ALA A 56 7.62 -11.50 0.70
CA ALA A 56 6.24 -11.70 0.26
C ALA A 56 5.23 -11.00 1.19
N GLU A 57 5.46 -11.02 2.51
CA GLU A 57 4.66 -10.26 3.48
C GLU A 57 4.74 -8.75 3.28
N ALA A 58 5.96 -8.20 3.17
CA ALA A 58 6.17 -6.77 2.97
C ALA A 58 5.52 -6.26 1.67
N ARG A 59 5.57 -7.04 0.59
CA ARG A 59 4.89 -6.69 -0.67
C ARG A 59 3.37 -6.76 -0.57
N ARG A 60 2.82 -7.79 0.08
CA ARG A 60 1.37 -7.88 0.34
C ARG A 60 0.87 -6.69 1.17
N GLU A 61 1.69 -6.21 2.09
CA GLU A 61 1.40 -4.99 2.86
C GLU A 61 1.50 -3.75 1.99
N ARG A 62 2.51 -3.63 1.11
CA ARG A 62 2.61 -2.51 0.17
C ARG A 62 1.39 -2.40 -0.74
N LEU A 63 0.91 -3.52 -1.29
CA LEU A 63 -0.30 -3.53 -2.12
C LEU A 63 -1.54 -3.08 -1.32
N ARG A 64 -1.65 -3.53 -0.07
CA ARG A 64 -2.71 -3.09 0.87
C ARG A 64 -2.66 -1.59 1.10
N GLU A 65 -1.49 -1.07 1.43
CA GLU A 65 -1.29 0.35 1.72
C GLU A 65 -1.74 1.21 0.52
N LEU A 66 -1.42 0.79 -0.70
CA LEU A 66 -1.81 1.49 -1.92
C LEU A 66 -3.31 1.41 -2.19
N MET A 67 -3.96 0.28 -1.90
CA MET A 67 -5.43 0.18 -1.94
C MET A 67 -6.08 1.18 -0.96
N ASP A 68 -5.58 1.27 0.28
CA ASP A 68 -6.09 2.20 1.30
C ASP A 68 -5.81 3.67 0.91
N ARG A 69 -4.71 3.95 0.20
CA ARG A 69 -4.41 5.27 -0.36
C ARG A 69 -5.35 5.63 -1.51
N LEU A 70 -5.68 4.66 -2.38
CA LEU A 70 -6.60 4.87 -3.49
C LEU A 70 -8.01 5.17 -2.96
N GLU A 71 -8.48 4.39 -1.99
CA GLU A 71 -9.78 4.64 -1.33
C GLU A 71 -9.85 6.07 -0.75
N ARG A 72 -8.80 6.50 -0.03
CA ARG A 72 -8.72 7.86 0.51
C ARG A 72 -8.72 8.94 -0.56
N ALA A 73 -7.94 8.78 -1.63
CA ALA A 73 -7.92 9.72 -2.75
C ALA A 73 -9.29 9.82 -3.43
N LEU A 74 -10.01 8.70 -3.57
CA LEU A 74 -11.38 8.70 -4.08
C LEU A 74 -12.31 9.43 -3.12
N ALA A 75 -12.19 9.27 -1.80
CA ALA A 75 -13.09 9.89 -0.82
C ALA A 75 -13.07 11.43 -0.81
N GLU A 76 -12.01 12.06 -1.34
CA GLU A 76 -11.90 13.51 -1.44
C GLU A 76 -13.01 14.16 -2.30
N PRO A 77 -13.36 15.44 -2.06
CA PRO A 77 -14.44 16.13 -2.77
C PRO A 77 -14.02 16.51 -4.20
N ALA A 78 -14.31 15.63 -5.15
CA ALA A 78 -13.92 15.78 -6.56
C ALA A 78 -14.39 17.10 -7.22
N LEU A 79 -15.57 17.60 -6.88
CA LEU A 79 -16.15 18.80 -7.51
C LEU A 79 -15.58 20.12 -6.98
N ALA A 80 -14.75 20.09 -5.93
CA ALA A 80 -14.07 21.28 -5.44
C ALA A 80 -12.96 21.71 -6.41
N ASP A 81 -12.21 20.74 -6.95
CA ASP A 81 -11.17 20.92 -7.96
C ASP A 81 -10.95 19.59 -8.71
N LEU A 82 -11.73 19.37 -9.77
CA LEU A 82 -11.73 18.10 -10.50
C LEU A 82 -10.36 17.77 -11.12
N PRO A 83 -9.64 18.71 -11.77
CA PRO A 83 -8.28 18.45 -12.26
C PRO A 83 -7.32 17.97 -11.16
N VAL A 84 -7.27 18.67 -10.02
CA VAL A 84 -6.38 18.28 -8.91
C VAL A 84 -6.78 16.92 -8.34
N TRP A 85 -8.08 16.68 -8.15
CA TRP A 85 -8.57 15.39 -7.69
C TRP A 85 -8.17 14.25 -8.63
N ARG A 86 -8.32 14.42 -9.95
CA ARG A 86 -7.89 13.42 -10.95
C ARG A 86 -6.39 13.17 -10.89
N THR A 87 -5.57 14.22 -10.79
CA THR A 87 -4.11 14.07 -10.66
C THR A 87 -3.75 13.26 -9.42
N ASN A 88 -4.40 13.51 -8.27
CA ASN A 88 -4.14 12.74 -7.06
C ASN A 88 -4.51 11.26 -7.21
N VAL A 89 -5.66 10.96 -7.83
CA VAL A 89 -6.05 9.57 -8.12
C VAL A 89 -5.08 8.91 -9.09
N ALA A 90 -4.66 9.61 -10.15
CA ALA A 90 -3.71 9.11 -11.14
C ALA A 90 -2.34 8.76 -10.52
N LEU A 91 -1.82 9.60 -9.63
CA LEU A 91 -0.56 9.33 -8.92
C LEU A 91 -0.63 8.02 -8.12
N VAL A 92 -1.75 7.78 -7.43
CA VAL A 92 -1.93 6.54 -6.68
C VAL A 92 -2.10 5.33 -7.62
N CYS A 93 -2.79 5.49 -8.75
CA CYS A 93 -2.90 4.43 -9.76
C CYS A 93 -1.54 4.03 -10.34
N ASP A 94 -0.64 4.99 -10.61
CA ASP A 94 0.70 4.69 -11.12
C ASP A 94 1.55 3.94 -10.06
N GLU A 95 1.42 4.29 -8.78
CA GLU A 95 2.09 3.55 -7.71
C GLU A 95 1.49 2.15 -7.51
N LEU A 96 0.17 2.02 -7.65
CA LEU A 96 -0.55 0.74 -7.58
C LEU A 96 -0.16 -0.19 -8.73
N ASP A 97 0.04 0.34 -9.94
CA ASP A 97 0.52 -0.42 -11.10
C ASP A 97 1.89 -1.04 -10.82
N GLY A 98 2.83 -0.23 -10.34
CA GLY A 98 4.16 -0.72 -9.96
C GLY A 98 4.09 -1.81 -8.88
N ALA A 99 3.26 -1.62 -7.85
CA ALA A 99 3.10 -2.64 -6.80
C ALA A 99 2.40 -3.92 -7.27
N LEU A 100 1.42 -3.82 -8.18
CA LEU A 100 0.77 -4.97 -8.80
C LEU A 100 1.75 -5.71 -9.71
N HIS A 101 2.56 -5.00 -10.47
CA HIS A 101 3.63 -5.58 -11.28
C HIS A 101 4.60 -6.40 -10.41
N ASP A 102 5.15 -5.77 -9.36
CA ASP A 102 6.06 -6.40 -8.42
C ASP A 102 5.45 -7.65 -7.74
N HIS A 103 4.16 -7.58 -7.41
CA HIS A 103 3.40 -8.70 -6.83
C HIS A 103 3.29 -9.87 -7.82
N VAL A 104 2.93 -9.60 -9.07
CA VAL A 104 2.78 -10.64 -10.11
C VAL A 104 4.12 -11.31 -10.42
N GLU A 105 5.18 -10.52 -10.64
CA GLU A 105 6.50 -11.06 -10.98
C GLU A 105 7.02 -12.02 -9.91
N GLU A 106 6.84 -11.71 -8.63
CA GLU A 106 7.30 -12.60 -7.56
C GLU A 106 6.37 -13.77 -7.31
N THR A 107 5.05 -13.56 -7.34
CA THR A 107 4.10 -14.64 -7.10
C THR A 107 4.22 -15.71 -8.18
N GLU A 108 4.30 -15.31 -9.44
CA GLU A 108 4.42 -16.26 -10.56
C GLU A 108 5.86 -16.73 -10.80
N GLY A 109 6.87 -15.92 -10.47
CA GLY A 109 8.28 -16.23 -10.75
C GLY A 109 8.97 -17.08 -9.68
N ASP A 110 8.52 -17.02 -8.42
CA ASP A 110 9.20 -17.67 -7.29
C ASP A 110 8.21 -18.51 -6.47
N LEU A 111 7.20 -17.87 -5.88
CA LEU A 111 6.31 -18.50 -4.91
C LEU A 111 5.45 -19.63 -5.51
N PHE A 112 4.74 -19.36 -6.61
CA PHE A 112 3.86 -20.36 -7.23
C PHE A 112 4.66 -21.57 -7.73
N PRO A 113 5.79 -21.42 -8.45
CA PRO A 113 6.63 -22.56 -8.80
C PRO A 113 7.11 -23.39 -7.59
N GLU A 114 7.44 -22.73 -6.46
CA GLU A 114 7.80 -23.44 -5.23
C GLU A 114 6.63 -24.26 -4.69
N LEU A 115 5.44 -23.66 -4.59
CA LEU A 115 4.23 -24.30 -4.10
C LEU A 115 3.75 -25.43 -5.01
N GLU A 116 3.84 -25.28 -6.33
CA GLU A 116 3.50 -26.36 -7.28
C GLU A 116 4.39 -27.59 -7.08
N ARG A 117 5.66 -27.39 -6.70
CA ARG A 117 6.62 -28.45 -6.43
C ARG A 117 6.45 -29.10 -5.05
N THR A 118 6.01 -28.33 -4.06
CA THR A 118 5.98 -28.75 -2.65
C THR A 118 4.58 -29.16 -2.15
N SER A 119 3.53 -28.59 -2.73
CA SER A 119 2.13 -28.73 -2.31
C SER A 119 1.20 -28.99 -3.52
N PRO A 120 1.21 -30.19 -4.13
CA PRO A 120 0.48 -30.46 -5.38
C PRO A 120 -1.05 -30.26 -5.31
N HIS A 121 -1.65 -30.32 -4.11
CA HIS A 121 -3.09 -30.12 -3.93
C HIS A 121 -3.55 -28.68 -4.23
N VAL A 122 -2.66 -27.69 -4.16
CA VAL A 122 -3.02 -26.28 -4.39
C VAL A 122 -2.85 -25.81 -5.84
N VAL A 123 -2.32 -26.65 -6.73
CA VAL A 123 -2.02 -26.29 -8.14
C VAL A 123 -3.24 -25.73 -8.88
N ALA A 124 -4.42 -26.31 -8.68
CA ALA A 124 -5.65 -25.83 -9.32
C ALA A 124 -6.03 -24.40 -8.86
N ARG A 125 -5.71 -24.06 -7.61
CA ARG A 125 -5.97 -22.74 -7.03
C ARG A 125 -4.93 -21.71 -7.48
N ILE A 126 -3.67 -22.12 -7.63
CA ILE A 126 -2.60 -21.33 -8.26
C ILE A 126 -3.01 -20.92 -9.67
N ALA A 127 -3.41 -21.89 -10.51
CA ALA A 127 -3.84 -21.61 -11.89
C ALA A 127 -5.00 -20.60 -11.97
N ARG A 128 -5.94 -20.65 -11.01
CA ARG A 128 -7.03 -19.68 -10.92
C ARG A 128 -6.51 -18.28 -10.57
N LEU A 129 -5.62 -18.16 -9.58
CA LEU A 129 -5.06 -16.88 -9.15
C LEU A 129 -4.20 -16.24 -10.25
N THR A 130 -3.39 -17.02 -10.95
CA THR A 130 -2.62 -16.56 -12.12
C THR A 130 -3.54 -16.00 -13.21
N ALA A 131 -4.69 -16.63 -13.45
CA ALA A 131 -5.66 -16.15 -14.44
C ALA A 131 -6.35 -14.82 -14.04
N GLU A 132 -6.31 -14.43 -12.77
CA GLU A 132 -6.86 -13.15 -12.29
C GLU A 132 -5.92 -11.96 -12.58
N HIS A 133 -4.60 -12.17 -12.59
CA HIS A 133 -3.63 -11.08 -12.74
C HIS A 133 -3.80 -10.24 -14.03
N PRO A 134 -3.99 -10.84 -15.23
CA PRO A 134 -4.23 -10.05 -16.44
C PRO A 134 -5.51 -9.22 -16.36
N ARG A 135 -6.55 -9.75 -15.69
CA ARG A 135 -7.82 -9.03 -15.50
C ARG A 135 -7.64 -7.83 -14.57
N LEU A 136 -6.93 -7.99 -13.45
CA LEU A 136 -6.65 -6.89 -12.52
C LEU A 136 -5.85 -5.76 -13.19
N ARG A 137 -4.88 -6.12 -14.04
CA ARG A 137 -4.14 -5.14 -14.85
C ARG A 137 -5.05 -4.40 -15.84
N ALA A 138 -5.92 -5.13 -16.53
CA ALA A 138 -6.89 -4.52 -17.45
C ALA A 138 -7.86 -3.57 -16.72
N GLU A 139 -8.35 -3.93 -15.54
CA GLU A 139 -9.21 -3.06 -14.72
C GLU A 139 -8.49 -1.77 -14.27
N LEU A 140 -7.18 -1.86 -13.98
CA LEU A 140 -6.35 -0.69 -13.68
C LEU A 140 -6.12 0.18 -14.92
N ASP A 141 -5.88 -0.42 -16.08
CA ASP A 141 -5.77 0.30 -17.35
C ASP A 141 -7.07 1.03 -17.71
N ASP A 142 -8.22 0.37 -17.55
CA ASP A 142 -9.56 0.96 -17.76
C ASP A 142 -9.80 2.15 -16.81
N LEU A 143 -9.31 2.06 -15.58
CA LEU A 143 -9.36 3.17 -14.62
C LEU A 143 -8.46 4.34 -15.07
N ARG A 144 -7.24 4.05 -15.55
CA ARG A 144 -6.31 5.07 -16.07
C ARG A 144 -6.86 5.75 -17.32
N GLU A 145 -7.53 5.01 -18.19
CA GLU A 145 -8.26 5.59 -19.34
C GLU A 145 -9.39 6.51 -18.88
N ALA A 146 -10.16 6.11 -17.87
CA ALA A 146 -11.23 6.94 -17.33
C ALA A 146 -10.74 8.24 -16.68
N LEU A 147 -9.51 8.27 -16.13
CA LEU A 147 -8.91 9.47 -15.56
C LEU A 147 -8.59 10.55 -16.62
N VAL A 148 -8.35 10.14 -17.87
CA VAL A 148 -8.03 11.06 -18.99
C VAL A 148 -9.21 11.30 -19.93
N THR A 149 -10.34 10.62 -19.72
CA THR A 149 -11.52 10.68 -20.59
C THR A 149 -12.67 11.44 -19.95
N ASP A 150 -12.93 12.65 -20.44
CA ASP A 150 -14.04 13.47 -19.98
C ASP A 150 -15.41 12.87 -20.32
N ALA A 151 -16.35 13.00 -19.38
CA ALA A 151 -17.79 12.86 -19.63
C ALA A 151 -18.42 14.24 -19.89
N PRO A 152 -19.68 14.32 -20.37
CA PRO A 152 -20.35 15.60 -20.64
C PRO A 152 -20.40 16.52 -19.42
N GLU A 153 -20.58 15.95 -18.22
CA GLU A 153 -20.63 16.69 -16.97
C GLU A 153 -19.48 16.28 -16.02
N PRO A 154 -18.95 17.23 -15.22
CA PRO A 154 -17.93 16.96 -14.20
C PRO A 154 -18.32 15.85 -13.21
N GLU A 155 -19.58 15.85 -12.76
CA GLU A 155 -20.17 14.86 -11.85
C GLU A 155 -20.11 13.46 -12.45
N THR A 156 -20.57 13.32 -13.70
CA THR A 156 -20.54 12.04 -14.42
C THR A 156 -19.11 11.54 -14.61
N THR A 157 -18.13 12.43 -14.76
CA THR A 157 -16.73 11.99 -14.84
C THR A 157 -16.25 11.44 -13.50
N ALA A 158 -16.52 12.16 -12.40
CA ALA A 158 -16.14 11.71 -11.07
C ALA A 158 -16.81 10.38 -10.68
N GLU A 159 -18.09 10.21 -11.00
CA GLU A 159 -18.84 8.96 -10.80
C GLU A 159 -18.20 7.79 -11.58
N ARG A 160 -17.93 7.97 -12.87
CA ARG A 160 -17.30 6.94 -13.72
C ARG A 160 -15.93 6.49 -13.23
N ILE A 161 -15.13 7.40 -12.67
CA ILE A 161 -13.82 7.09 -12.08
C ILE A 161 -14.01 6.30 -10.79
N ARG A 162 -14.92 6.74 -9.90
CA ARG A 162 -15.20 6.03 -8.64
C ARG A 162 -15.73 4.63 -8.88
N GLU A 163 -16.67 4.45 -9.81
CA GLU A 163 -17.23 3.13 -10.14
C GLU A 163 -16.14 2.14 -10.56
N ARG A 164 -15.26 2.54 -11.49
CA ARG A 164 -14.13 1.71 -11.93
C ARG A 164 -13.16 1.41 -10.80
N ALA A 165 -12.79 2.43 -10.03
CA ALA A 165 -11.84 2.25 -8.94
C ALA A 165 -12.38 1.37 -7.81
N LEU A 166 -13.68 1.47 -7.47
CA LEU A 166 -14.32 0.61 -6.49
C LEU A 166 -14.45 -0.84 -6.96
N ALA A 167 -14.70 -1.06 -8.26
CA ALA A 167 -14.67 -2.39 -8.85
C ALA A 167 -13.27 -3.01 -8.72
N LEU A 168 -12.23 -2.28 -9.14
CA LEU A 168 -10.83 -2.71 -9.02
C LEU A 168 -10.45 -3.01 -7.55
N LEU A 169 -10.79 -2.13 -6.61
CA LEU A 169 -10.50 -2.33 -5.18
C LEU A 169 -11.17 -3.60 -4.64
N THR A 170 -12.40 -3.87 -5.08
CA THR A 170 -13.14 -5.08 -4.67
C THR A 170 -12.45 -6.34 -5.18
N ASP A 171 -12.02 -6.35 -6.43
CA ASP A 171 -11.40 -7.53 -7.02
C ASP A 171 -9.95 -7.73 -6.54
N LEU A 172 -9.19 -6.65 -6.30
CA LEU A 172 -7.90 -6.71 -5.61
C LEU A 172 -8.03 -7.29 -4.19
N LEU A 173 -9.07 -6.88 -3.44
CA LEU A 173 -9.31 -7.41 -2.10
C LEU A 173 -9.59 -8.91 -2.14
N ARG A 174 -10.45 -9.36 -3.06
CA ARG A 174 -10.78 -10.78 -3.24
C ARG A 174 -9.58 -11.62 -3.66
N HIS A 175 -8.77 -11.10 -4.58
CA HIS A 175 -7.53 -11.73 -5.02
C HIS A 175 -6.57 -11.94 -3.84
N ARG A 176 -6.35 -10.89 -3.03
CA ARG A 176 -5.49 -10.95 -1.85
C ARG A 176 -5.99 -11.92 -0.80
N GLN A 177 -7.30 -11.94 -0.52
CA GLN A 177 -7.91 -12.93 0.38
C GLN A 177 -7.67 -14.35 -0.14
N SER A 178 -7.90 -14.57 -1.43
CA SER A 178 -7.72 -15.88 -2.06
C SER A 178 -6.25 -16.35 -2.04
N GLY A 179 -5.29 -15.42 -2.14
CA GLY A 179 -3.86 -15.69 -1.97
C GLY A 179 -3.47 -16.00 -0.53
N ALA A 180 -4.06 -15.32 0.46
CA ALA A 180 -3.83 -15.64 1.87
C ALA A 180 -4.35 -17.04 2.23
N ASP A 181 -5.55 -17.39 1.76
CA ASP A 181 -6.12 -18.72 1.92
C ASP A 181 -5.27 -19.80 1.23
N LEU A 182 -4.72 -19.52 0.04
CA LEU A 182 -3.80 -20.42 -0.66
C LEU A 182 -2.58 -20.74 0.22
N LEU A 183 -1.95 -19.71 0.80
CA LEU A 183 -0.76 -19.90 1.65
C LEU A 183 -1.08 -20.68 2.92
N TYR A 184 -2.24 -20.41 3.53
CA TYR A 184 -2.71 -21.18 4.67
C TYR A 184 -2.92 -22.65 4.29
N GLU A 185 -3.57 -22.92 3.15
CA GLU A 185 -3.80 -24.28 2.66
C GLU A 185 -2.51 -25.02 2.33
N ALA A 186 -1.53 -24.34 1.71
CA ALA A 186 -0.24 -24.94 1.39
C ALA A 186 0.56 -25.26 2.66
N TYR A 187 0.75 -24.31 3.57
CA TYR A 187 1.63 -24.53 4.72
C TYR A 187 0.97 -25.30 5.86
N TRP A 188 -0.33 -25.10 6.10
CA TRP A 188 -0.98 -25.63 7.31
C TRP A 188 -1.59 -27.02 7.11
N VAL A 189 -2.07 -27.35 5.91
CA VAL A 189 -2.57 -28.70 5.60
C VAL A 189 -1.43 -29.69 5.41
N ASP A 190 -0.29 -29.26 4.86
CA ASP A 190 0.89 -30.11 4.71
C ASP A 190 1.49 -30.51 6.06
N LEU A 191 1.43 -29.63 7.06
CA LEU A 191 1.83 -29.96 8.43
C LEU A 191 0.88 -30.97 9.10
N ALA A 192 -0.43 -30.87 8.84
CA ALA A 192 -1.41 -31.78 9.43
C ALA A 192 -1.45 -33.18 8.79
N SER A 193 -0.85 -33.36 7.61
CA SER A 193 -0.75 -34.65 6.91
C SER A 193 0.58 -35.37 7.12
N ALA A 194 1.53 -34.72 7.81
CA ALA A 194 2.85 -35.26 8.14
C ALA A 194 2.92 -35.94 9.53
N ASP A 195 1.82 -35.91 10.30
CA ASP A 195 1.62 -36.63 11.58
C ASP A 195 0.83 -37.94 11.39
#